data_AF-A0A392M660-F1
#
_entry.id   AF-A0A392M660-F1
#
_cell.length_a   1.000
_cell.length_b   1.000
_cell.length_c   1.000
_cell.angle_alpha   90.00
_cell.angle_beta   90.00
_cell.angle_gamma   90.00
#
_symmetry.space_group_name_H-M   'P 1'
#
loop_
_entity.id
_entity.type
_entity.pdbx_description
1 polymer ?
#
loop_
_entity_poly.entity_id
_entity_poly.type
_entity_poly.pdbx_seq_one_letter_code
_entity_poly.pdbx_strand_id
1 'polypeptide(L)'
;MESVKIPFNGIVNDFRGRRVHYKDDWISGITSGIGILAPTTYIFFASALPVIAFGAQLSRDTDGSLSTVETLASTAICGIIHSIFGGQPLLVLGVAEPTILMYTYLYNYAKNKEGLGRELFLAWVGWVCVWTALLLFLLAIFNAAVIINRFTRIAGELFGMLITVLFIQQAIKGMVTEFQVPKESDPTLDK
;
A
#
# COMPACT_ATOMS: atom_id res chain seq x y z
N MET A 1 -1.62 -24.55 -19.19
CA MET A 1 -2.10 -25.04 -17.87
C MET A 1 -1.09 -26.00 -17.20
N GLU A 2 0.17 -26.04 -17.62
CA GLU A 2 1.20 -26.90 -17.01
C GLU A 2 1.93 -26.25 -15.83
N SER A 3 1.86 -24.92 -15.66
CA SER A 3 2.61 -24.21 -14.60
C SER A 3 2.09 -24.47 -13.18
N VAL A 4 0.87 -25.02 -13.02
CA VAL A 4 0.30 -25.40 -11.71
C VAL A 4 0.85 -26.75 -11.22
N LYS A 5 1.46 -27.56 -12.11
CA LYS A 5 1.84 -28.94 -11.80
C LYS A 5 3.15 -29.08 -10.99
N ILE A 6 3.97 -28.02 -10.92
CA ILE A 6 5.23 -28.04 -10.19
C ILE A 6 5.24 -26.86 -9.21
N PRO A 7 5.10 -27.10 -7.89
CA PRO A 7 5.14 -26.02 -6.91
C PRO A 7 6.50 -25.29 -6.99
N PHE A 8 6.51 -23.99 -6.72
CA PHE A 8 7.70 -23.10 -6.72
C PHE A 8 8.33 -22.79 -8.09
N ASN A 9 7.90 -23.40 -9.19
CA ASN A 9 8.51 -23.16 -10.51
C ASN A 9 8.46 -21.68 -10.92
N GLY A 10 7.35 -20.97 -10.62
CA GLY A 10 7.25 -19.52 -10.88
C GLY A 10 8.34 -18.72 -10.15
N ILE A 11 8.49 -18.94 -8.85
CA ILE A 11 9.46 -18.23 -7.99
C ILE A 11 10.90 -18.45 -8.48
N VAL A 12 11.24 -19.69 -8.87
CA VAL A 12 12.60 -20.00 -9.37
C VAL A 12 12.89 -19.27 -10.68
N ASN A 13 11.91 -19.20 -11.59
CA ASN A 13 12.05 -18.47 -12.85
C ASN A 13 12.21 -16.97 -12.64
N ASP A 14 11.40 -16.38 -11.75
CA ASP A 14 11.48 -14.96 -11.40
C ASP A 14 12.84 -14.62 -10.79
N PHE A 15 13.32 -15.45 -9.85
CA PHE A 15 14.64 -15.26 -9.24
C PHE A 15 15.77 -15.36 -10.27
N ARG A 16 15.71 -16.35 -11.17
CA ARG A 16 16.71 -16.52 -12.22
C ARG A 16 16.75 -15.32 -13.18
N GLY A 17 15.59 -14.77 -13.54
CA GLY A 17 15.49 -13.58 -14.37
C GLY A 17 16.05 -12.33 -13.68
N ARG A 18 15.74 -12.14 -12.39
CA ARG A 18 16.20 -10.97 -11.62
C ARG A 18 17.70 -11.00 -11.34
N ARG A 19 18.25 -12.18 -11.03
CA ARG A 19 19.66 -12.35 -10.60
C ARG A 19 20.67 -11.84 -11.63
N VAL A 20 20.38 -11.96 -12.93
CA VAL A 20 21.29 -11.52 -14.00
C VAL A 20 21.50 -10.01 -13.95
N HIS A 21 20.45 -9.24 -13.70
CA HIS A 21 20.46 -7.77 -13.75
C HIS A 21 20.84 -7.13 -12.40
N TYR A 22 20.75 -7.87 -11.30
CA TYR A 22 20.91 -7.31 -9.95
C TYR A 22 22.26 -6.62 -9.74
N LYS A 23 23.36 -7.21 -10.23
CA LYS A 23 24.69 -6.61 -10.09
C LYS A 23 24.81 -5.31 -10.89
N ASP A 24 24.26 -5.31 -12.10
CA ASP A 24 24.34 -4.18 -13.01
C ASP A 24 23.55 -2.98 -12.47
N ASP A 25 22.42 -3.21 -11.79
CA ASP A 25 21.63 -2.14 -11.18
C ASP A 25 22.41 -1.36 -10.11
N TRP A 26 23.18 -2.04 -9.26
CA TRP A 26 24.01 -1.38 -8.24
C TRP A 26 25.17 -0.61 -8.88
N ILE A 27 25.82 -1.19 -9.89
CA ILE A 27 26.92 -0.53 -10.62
C ILE A 27 26.38 0.71 -11.34
N SER A 28 25.25 0.58 -12.02
CA SER A 28 24.58 1.67 -12.74
C SER A 28 24.13 2.77 -11.79
N GLY A 29 23.55 2.41 -10.63
CA GLY A 29 23.13 3.36 -9.60
C GLY A 29 24.28 4.20 -9.05
N ILE A 30 25.44 3.59 -8.79
CA ILE A 30 26.63 4.30 -8.30
C ILE A 30 27.27 5.15 -9.42
N THR A 31 27.31 4.62 -10.64
CA THR A 31 27.94 5.30 -11.79
C THR A 31 27.11 6.50 -12.29
N SER A 32 25.81 6.52 -12.02
CA SER A 32 24.89 7.60 -12.40
C SER A 32 25.17 8.95 -11.71
N GLY A 33 26.04 8.98 -10.69
CA GLY A 33 26.49 10.20 -10.02
C GLY A 33 25.32 11.02 -9.46
N ILE A 34 25.36 12.34 -9.66
CA ILE A 34 24.36 13.29 -9.14
C ILE A 34 23.03 13.22 -9.91
N GLY A 35 23.01 12.65 -11.12
CA GLY A 35 21.82 12.58 -11.97
C GLY A 35 20.66 11.80 -11.37
N ILE A 36 20.94 10.88 -10.44
CA ILE A 36 19.92 10.10 -9.72
C ILE A 36 19.18 10.92 -8.66
N LEU A 37 19.76 12.03 -8.17
CA LEU A 37 19.17 12.83 -7.09
C LEU A 37 17.86 13.51 -7.50
N ALA A 38 17.76 13.96 -8.75
CA ALA A 38 16.55 14.58 -9.27
C ALA A 38 15.35 13.62 -9.26
N PRO A 39 15.42 12.43 -9.90
CA PRO A 39 14.31 11.47 -9.85
C PRO A 39 14.05 10.93 -8.44
N THR A 40 15.07 10.70 -7.60
CA THR A 40 14.82 10.25 -6.22
C THR A 40 14.09 11.30 -5.40
N THR A 41 14.44 12.58 -5.54
CA THR A 41 13.77 13.66 -4.82
C THR A 41 12.33 13.83 -5.31
N TYR A 42 12.11 13.76 -6.63
CA TYR A 42 10.77 13.83 -7.21
C TYR A 42 9.88 12.69 -6.72
N ILE A 43 10.36 11.45 -6.80
CA ILE A 43 9.60 10.27 -6.36
C ILE A 43 9.38 10.28 -4.83
N PHE A 44 10.34 10.78 -4.05
CA PHE A 44 10.17 10.95 -2.61
C PHE A 44 8.94 11.82 -2.29
N PHE A 45 8.84 13.02 -2.86
CA PHE A 45 7.69 13.89 -2.61
C PHE A 45 6.40 13.34 -3.21
N ALA A 46 6.47 12.77 -4.43
CA ALA A 46 5.33 12.15 -5.07
C ALA A 46 4.76 10.96 -4.27
N SER A 47 5.60 10.25 -3.50
CA SER A 47 5.17 9.11 -2.68
C SER A 47 4.82 9.49 -1.24
N ALA A 48 5.52 10.46 -0.66
CA ALA A 48 5.30 10.86 0.73
C ALA A 48 3.99 11.62 0.93
N LEU A 49 3.63 12.53 0.00
CA LEU A 49 2.43 13.36 0.13
C LEU A 49 1.13 12.54 0.17
N PRO A 50 0.90 11.57 -0.74
CA PRO A 50 -0.27 10.68 -0.66
C PRO A 50 -0.30 9.90 0.64
N VAL A 51 0.85 9.37 1.09
CA VAL A 51 0.93 8.57 2.32
C VAL A 51 0.60 9.40 3.56
N ILE A 52 1.01 10.67 3.61
CA ILE A 52 0.64 11.59 4.70
C ILE A 52 -0.87 11.84 4.69
N ALA A 53 -1.44 12.18 3.54
CA ALA A 53 -2.88 12.44 3.40
C ALA A 53 -3.70 11.20 3.79
N PHE A 54 -3.32 10.04 3.29
CA PHE A 54 -3.95 8.76 3.58
C PHE A 54 -3.75 8.30 5.01
N GLY A 55 -2.58 8.52 5.60
CA GLY A 55 -2.33 8.24 7.01
C GLY A 55 -3.15 9.14 7.94
N ALA A 56 -3.33 10.42 7.58
CA ALA A 56 -4.21 11.33 8.32
C ALA A 56 -5.69 10.91 8.21
N GLN A 57 -6.12 10.46 7.02
CA GLN A 57 -7.45 9.88 6.84
C GLN A 57 -7.62 8.62 7.70
N LEU A 58 -6.67 7.69 7.67
CA LEU A 58 -6.70 6.47 8.46
C LEU A 58 -6.75 6.76 9.97
N SER A 59 -6.02 7.77 10.44
CA SER A 59 -6.06 8.23 11.83
C SER A 59 -7.45 8.73 12.23
N ARG A 60 -8.08 9.56 11.40
CA ARG A 60 -9.45 10.04 11.65
C ARG A 60 -10.47 8.89 11.64
N ASP A 61 -10.34 7.97 10.70
CA ASP A 61 -11.30 6.87 10.51
C ASP A 61 -11.14 5.74 11.55
N THR A 62 -9.99 5.68 12.25
CA THR A 62 -9.70 4.68 13.30
C THR A 62 -9.66 5.27 14.71
N ASP A 63 -10.26 6.45 14.91
CA ASP A 63 -10.25 7.24 16.15
C ASP A 63 -8.84 7.49 16.73
N GLY A 64 -7.79 7.48 15.90
CA GLY A 64 -6.39 7.62 16.29
C GLY A 64 -5.67 6.32 16.67
N SER A 65 -6.29 5.15 16.46
CA SER A 65 -5.64 3.85 16.70
C SER A 65 -4.55 3.52 15.67
N LEU A 66 -4.62 4.06 14.45
CA LEU A 66 -3.54 3.99 13.45
C LEU A 66 -3.22 5.39 12.93
N SER A 67 -1.99 5.82 13.14
CA SER A 67 -1.52 7.17 12.90
C SER A 67 -0.83 7.34 11.54
N THR A 68 -0.65 8.59 11.14
CA THR A 68 0.14 8.96 9.96
C THR A 68 1.58 8.48 10.05
N VAL A 69 2.18 8.50 11.25
CA VAL A 69 3.58 8.09 11.44
C VAL A 69 3.77 6.59 11.25
N GLU A 70 2.83 5.76 11.69
CA GLU A 70 2.86 4.31 11.46
C GLU A 70 2.69 3.98 9.97
N THR A 71 1.82 4.72 9.29
CA THR A 71 1.60 4.58 7.84
C THR A 71 2.86 4.93 7.04
N LEU A 72 3.55 6.02 7.44
CA LEU A 72 4.84 6.42 6.87
C LEU A 72 5.94 5.39 7.17
N ALA A 73 6.03 4.92 8.41
CA ALA A 73 7.02 3.92 8.80
C ALA A 73 6.82 2.61 8.03
N SER A 74 5.58 2.15 7.89
CA SER A 74 5.21 0.97 7.10
C SER A 74 5.68 1.13 5.63
N THR A 75 5.34 2.26 5.00
CA THR A 75 5.74 2.52 3.61
C THR A 75 7.26 2.57 3.45
N ALA A 76 7.96 3.23 4.37
CA ALA A 76 9.42 3.35 4.32
C ALA A 76 10.12 1.99 4.50
N ILE A 77 9.74 1.23 5.53
CA ILE A 77 10.35 -0.08 5.83
C ILE A 77 10.07 -1.06 4.69
N CYS A 78 8.81 -1.18 4.25
CA CYS A 78 8.46 -2.06 3.14
C CYS A 78 9.10 -1.61 1.82
N GLY A 79 9.24 -0.30 1.59
CA GLY A 79 9.92 0.26 0.41
C GLY A 79 11.41 -0.09 0.37
N ILE A 80 12.12 -0.01 1.50
CA ILE A 80 13.54 -0.41 1.61
C ILE A 80 13.69 -1.92 1.39
N ILE A 81 12.83 -2.73 2.01
CA ILE A 81 12.86 -4.19 1.84
C ILE A 81 12.57 -4.55 0.37
N HIS A 82 11.58 -3.91 -0.25
CA HIS A 82 11.22 -4.16 -1.64
C HIS A 82 12.29 -3.69 -2.63
N SER A 83 12.97 -2.57 -2.38
CA SER A 83 14.02 -2.09 -3.28
C SER A 83 15.25 -3.03 -3.28
N ILE A 84 15.53 -3.70 -2.16
CA ILE A 84 16.65 -4.64 -2.03
C ILE A 84 16.29 -6.04 -2.57
N PHE A 85 15.10 -6.56 -2.23
CA PHE A 85 14.71 -7.95 -2.51
C PHE A 85 13.66 -8.12 -3.61
N GLY A 86 13.08 -7.03 -4.11
CA GLY A 86 12.00 -7.04 -5.08
C GLY A 86 12.42 -7.50 -6.47
N GLY A 87 11.47 -8.15 -7.17
CA GLY A 87 11.64 -8.58 -8.55
C GLY A 87 11.57 -7.45 -9.58
N GLN A 88 11.03 -6.28 -9.20
CA GLN A 88 10.86 -5.11 -10.08
C GLN A 88 11.29 -3.83 -9.35
N PRO A 89 12.53 -3.33 -9.53
CA PRO A 89 13.06 -2.19 -8.78
C PRO A 89 12.38 -0.85 -9.12
N LEU A 90 11.69 -0.74 -10.25
CA LEU A 90 10.94 0.47 -10.63
C LEU A 90 9.57 0.58 -9.94
N LEU A 91 9.14 -0.47 -9.21
CA LEU A 91 7.87 -0.46 -8.50
C LEU A 91 7.98 0.41 -7.24
N VAL A 92 7.15 1.45 -7.18
CA VAL A 92 7.00 2.29 -5.97
C VAL A 92 5.94 1.67 -5.08
N LEU A 93 6.37 1.24 -3.89
CA LEU A 93 5.49 0.66 -2.88
C LEU A 93 4.89 1.78 -2.02
N GLY A 94 3.58 1.73 -1.81
CA GLY A 94 2.87 2.75 -1.05
C GLY A 94 1.50 2.27 -0.57
N VAL A 95 0.90 3.05 0.32
CA VAL A 95 -0.48 2.82 0.78
C VAL A 95 -1.44 3.45 -0.21
N ALA A 96 -2.41 2.65 -0.66
CA ALA A 96 -3.48 3.09 -1.53
C ALA A 96 -4.81 3.17 -0.79
N GLU A 97 -5.75 3.95 -1.32
CA GLU A 97 -7.08 4.14 -0.74
C GLU A 97 -7.85 2.83 -0.47
N PRO A 98 -7.83 1.80 -1.34
CA PRO A 98 -8.49 0.52 -1.03
C PRO A 98 -7.98 -0.12 0.27
N THR A 99 -6.69 0.03 0.58
CA THR A 99 -6.12 -0.45 1.84
C THR A 99 -6.74 0.29 3.02
N ILE A 100 -6.84 1.61 2.96
CA ILE A 100 -7.43 2.43 4.03
C ILE A 100 -8.89 2.05 4.24
N LEU A 101 -9.66 1.92 3.16
CA LEU A 101 -11.07 1.54 3.22
C LEU A 101 -11.25 0.19 3.93
N MET A 102 -10.39 -0.77 3.62
CA MET A 102 -10.39 -2.07 4.30
C MET A 102 -10.04 -1.94 5.78
N TYR A 103 -9.04 -1.15 6.15
CA TYR A 103 -8.69 -0.92 7.56
C TYR A 103 -9.81 -0.21 8.34
N THR A 104 -10.47 0.77 7.74
CA THR A 104 -11.64 1.44 8.32
C THR A 104 -12.80 0.45 8.50
N TYR A 105 -13.04 -0.42 7.53
CA TYR A 105 -14.06 -1.47 7.67
C TYR A 105 -13.72 -2.45 8.80
N LEU A 106 -12.46 -2.91 8.84
CA LEU A 106 -11.95 -3.78 9.91
C LEU A 106 -12.15 -3.08 11.28
N TYR A 107 -11.77 -1.82 11.40
CA TYR A 107 -11.91 -1.05 12.63
C TYR A 107 -13.37 -0.97 13.10
N ASN A 108 -14.29 -0.61 12.19
CA ASN A 108 -15.73 -0.56 12.50
C ASN A 108 -16.27 -1.94 12.88
N TYR A 109 -15.84 -3.01 12.22
CA TYR A 109 -16.21 -4.37 12.59
C TYR A 109 -15.73 -4.74 13.99
N ALA A 110 -14.49 -4.40 14.34
CA ALA A 110 -13.91 -4.67 15.64
C ALA A 110 -14.60 -3.89 16.77
N LYS A 111 -14.89 -2.60 16.53
CA LYS A 111 -15.57 -1.70 17.46
C LYS A 111 -16.99 -2.17 17.79
N ASN A 112 -17.72 -2.67 16.79
CA ASN A 112 -19.11 -3.10 16.93
C ASN A 112 -19.27 -4.52 17.48
N LYS A 113 -18.17 -5.26 17.69
CA LYS A 113 -18.21 -6.65 18.14
C LYS A 113 -17.92 -6.78 19.63
N GLU A 114 -18.87 -7.38 20.34
CA GLU A 114 -18.73 -7.72 21.76
C GLU A 114 -17.49 -8.62 21.97
N GLY A 115 -16.60 -8.23 22.88
CA GLY A 115 -15.40 -8.98 23.25
C GLY A 115 -14.11 -8.60 22.51
N LEU A 116 -14.16 -7.83 21.42
CA LEU A 116 -12.95 -7.31 20.76
C LEU A 116 -12.72 -5.84 21.12
N GLY A 117 -13.72 -5.00 20.87
CA GLY A 117 -13.63 -3.56 21.14
C GLY A 117 -12.46 -2.88 20.44
N ARG A 118 -12.17 -1.64 20.86
CA ARG A 118 -11.10 -0.82 20.29
C ARG A 118 -9.69 -1.30 20.69
N GLU A 119 -9.53 -1.74 21.94
CA GLU A 119 -8.24 -2.13 22.52
C GLU A 119 -7.59 -3.31 21.78
N LEU A 120 -8.38 -4.31 21.37
CA LEU A 120 -7.87 -5.50 20.69
C LEU A 120 -7.82 -5.38 19.15
N PHE A 121 -8.18 -4.22 18.60
CA PHE A 121 -8.17 -3.98 17.15
C PHE A 121 -6.79 -4.26 16.54
N LEU A 122 -5.71 -3.75 17.14
CA LEU A 122 -4.35 -3.92 16.62
C LEU A 122 -3.92 -5.40 16.59
N ALA A 123 -4.20 -6.14 17.67
CA ALA A 123 -3.90 -7.57 17.75
C ALA A 123 -4.70 -8.36 16.70
N TRP A 124 -5.96 -8.01 16.50
CA TRP A 124 -6.82 -8.65 15.51
C TRP A 124 -6.37 -8.36 14.07
N VAL A 125 -6.00 -7.12 13.75
CA VAL A 125 -5.39 -6.78 12.46
C VAL A 125 -4.09 -7.56 12.24
N GLY A 126 -3.28 -7.76 13.29
CA GLY A 126 -2.10 -8.63 13.25
C GLY A 126 -2.44 -10.05 12.76
N TRP A 127 -3.50 -10.66 13.30
CA TRP A 127 -3.97 -11.98 12.85
C TRP A 127 -4.52 -11.97 11.42
N VAL A 128 -5.22 -10.91 11.01
CA VAL A 128 -5.64 -10.74 9.61
C VAL A 128 -4.43 -10.70 8.68
N CYS A 129 -3.36 -10.00 9.07
CA CYS A 129 -2.10 -9.96 8.32
C CYS A 129 -1.41 -11.33 8.25
N VAL A 130 -1.44 -12.14 9.31
CA VAL A 130 -0.89 -13.50 9.31
C VAL A 130 -1.61 -14.36 8.27
N TRP A 131 -2.95 -14.35 8.26
CA TRP A 131 -3.73 -15.09 7.26
C TRP A 131 -3.53 -14.57 5.85
N THR A 132 -3.45 -13.25 5.68
CA THR A 132 -3.17 -12.61 4.40
C THR A 132 -1.80 -13.06 3.85
N ALA A 133 -0.77 -13.06 4.69
CA ALA A 133 0.57 -13.53 4.31
C ALA A 133 0.56 -15.02 3.93
N LEU A 134 -0.12 -15.86 4.70
CA LEU A 134 -0.26 -17.29 4.40
C LEU A 134 -0.92 -17.51 3.03
N LEU A 135 -2.01 -16.80 2.73
CA LEU A 135 -2.69 -16.88 1.44
C LEU A 135 -1.79 -16.40 0.30
N LEU A 136 -1.04 -15.31 0.48
CA LEU A 136 -0.07 -14.84 -0.51
C LEU A 136 1.04 -15.86 -0.78
N PHE A 137 1.56 -16.53 0.26
CA PHE A 137 2.54 -17.61 0.07
C PHE A 137 1.95 -18.78 -0.72
N LEU A 138 0.71 -19.20 -0.42
CA LEU A 138 0.05 -20.27 -1.18
C LEU A 138 -0.12 -19.88 -2.64
N LEU A 139 -0.61 -18.67 -2.92
CA LEU A 139 -0.77 -18.16 -4.29
C LEU A 139 0.56 -18.12 -5.06
N ALA A 140 1.66 -17.76 -4.38
CA ALA A 140 3.00 -17.77 -4.97
C ALA A 140 3.50 -19.19 -5.28
N ILE A 141 3.31 -20.14 -4.36
CA ILE A 141 3.71 -21.55 -4.55
C ILE A 141 3.00 -22.19 -5.74
N PHE A 142 1.69 -21.93 -5.88
CA PHE A 142 0.87 -22.45 -6.98
C PHE A 142 0.97 -21.63 -8.27
N ASN A 143 1.83 -20.61 -8.31
CA ASN A 143 2.03 -19.75 -9.46
C ASN A 143 0.71 -19.14 -10.00
N ALA A 144 -0.14 -18.66 -9.08
CA ALA A 144 -1.41 -18.03 -9.42
C ALA A 144 -1.22 -16.73 -10.22
N ALA A 145 -0.04 -16.11 -10.15
CA ALA A 145 0.32 -14.90 -10.88
C ALA A 145 0.14 -15.03 -12.41
N VAL A 146 0.17 -16.24 -12.97
CA VAL A 146 -0.12 -16.49 -14.40
C VAL A 146 -1.50 -15.99 -14.81
N ILE A 147 -2.44 -15.85 -13.87
CA ILE A 147 -3.77 -15.29 -14.15
C ILE A 147 -3.70 -13.84 -14.64
N ILE A 148 -2.62 -13.11 -14.34
CA ILE A 148 -2.44 -11.73 -14.79
C ILE A 148 -2.37 -11.62 -16.31
N ASN A 149 -1.93 -12.69 -17.01
CA ASN A 149 -1.92 -12.73 -18.48
C ASN A 149 -3.33 -12.73 -19.09
N ARG A 150 -4.37 -12.98 -18.26
CA ARG A 150 -5.78 -12.87 -18.66
C ARG A 150 -6.35 -11.48 -18.45
N PHE A 151 -5.67 -10.60 -17.69
CA PHE A 151 -6.08 -9.22 -17.57
C PHE A 151 -5.86 -8.51 -18.90
N THR A 152 -6.95 -8.01 -19.47
CA THR A 152 -6.91 -7.27 -20.73
C THR A 152 -6.46 -5.84 -20.49
N ARG A 153 -6.00 -5.20 -21.56
CA ARG A 153 -5.67 -3.77 -21.56
C ARG A 153 -6.82 -2.90 -21.02
N ILE A 154 -8.06 -3.23 -21.40
CA ILE A 154 -9.27 -2.54 -20.94
C ILE A 154 -9.39 -2.61 -19.41
N ALA A 155 -9.15 -3.78 -18.81
CA ALA A 155 -9.20 -3.93 -17.36
C ALA A 155 -8.13 -3.08 -16.66
N GLY A 156 -6.90 -3.05 -17.20
CA GLY A 156 -5.81 -2.23 -16.67
C GLY A 156 -6.10 -0.73 -16.76
N GLU A 157 -6.59 -0.26 -17.91
CA GLU A 157 -6.94 1.15 -18.13
C GLU A 157 -8.12 1.59 -17.25
N LEU A 158 -9.16 0.76 -17.12
CA LEU A 158 -10.29 1.04 -16.23
C LEU A 158 -9.87 1.07 -14.75
N PHE A 159 -8.99 0.16 -14.33
CA PHE A 159 -8.45 0.17 -12.97
C PHE A 159 -7.63 1.43 -12.71
N GLY A 160 -6.76 1.82 -13.64
CA GLY A 160 -6.02 3.09 -13.57
C GLY A 160 -6.94 4.31 -13.47
N MET A 161 -7.97 4.37 -14.33
CA MET A 161 -8.97 5.44 -14.31
C MET A 161 -9.69 5.52 -12.96
N LEU A 162 -10.10 4.38 -12.39
CA LEU A 162 -10.75 4.33 -11.08
C LEU A 162 -9.86 4.94 -10.00
N ILE A 163 -8.58 4.56 -9.96
CA ILE A 163 -7.62 5.11 -8.99
C ILE A 163 -7.44 6.62 -9.19
N THR A 164 -7.35 7.10 -10.44
CA THR A 164 -7.24 8.54 -10.72
C THR A 164 -8.46 9.32 -10.25
N VAL A 165 -9.67 8.83 -10.51
CA VAL A 165 -10.92 9.49 -10.07
C VAL A 165 -11.02 9.54 -8.56
N LEU A 166 -10.71 8.43 -7.88
CA LEU A 166 -10.67 8.36 -6.43
C LEU A 166 -9.65 9.34 -5.84
N PHE A 167 -8.46 9.44 -6.44
CA PHE A 167 -7.43 10.37 -5.99
C PHE A 167 -7.87 11.84 -6.11
N ILE A 168 -8.53 12.20 -7.22
CA ILE A 168 -9.12 13.55 -7.39
C ILE A 168 -10.22 13.80 -6.35
N GLN A 169 -11.09 12.83 -6.10
CA GLN A 169 -12.14 12.94 -5.08
C GLN A 169 -11.54 13.19 -3.70
N GLN A 170 -10.50 12.45 -3.30
CA GLN A 170 -9.86 12.65 -2.01
C GLN A 170 -9.17 14.01 -1.90
N ALA A 171 -8.55 14.49 -2.98
CA ALA A 171 -7.98 15.83 -3.01
C ALA A 171 -9.05 16.91 -2.78
N ILE A 172 -10.20 16.81 -3.45
CA ILE A 172 -11.33 17.73 -3.26
C ILE A 172 -11.88 17.64 -1.83
N LYS A 173 -12.10 16.42 -1.32
CA LYS A 173 -12.59 16.20 0.05
C LYS A 173 -11.64 16.80 1.07
N GLY A 174 -10.33 16.59 0.90
CA GLY A 174 -9.28 17.19 1.73
C GLY A 174 -9.36 18.71 1.75
N MET A 175 -9.46 19.36 0.58
CA MET A 175 -9.61 20.81 0.50
C MET A 175 -10.88 21.31 1.20
N VAL A 176 -12.02 20.65 0.95
CA VAL A 176 -13.31 21.06 1.55
C VAL A 176 -13.27 20.93 3.08
N THR A 177 -12.67 19.86 3.62
CA THR A 177 -12.56 19.68 5.08
C THR A 177 -11.76 20.80 5.74
N GLU A 178 -10.74 21.35 5.08
CA GLU A 178 -9.95 22.47 5.63
C GLU A 178 -10.78 23.77 5.77
N PHE A 179 -11.77 23.97 4.90
CA PHE A 179 -12.67 25.11 4.96
C PHE A 179 -13.86 24.89 5.93
N GLN A 180 -14.00 23.71 6.53
CA GLN A 180 -15.03 23.45 7.54
C GLN A 180 -14.55 23.91 8.92
N VAL A 181 -15.45 24.53 9.69
CA VAL A 181 -15.15 24.97 11.05
C VAL A 181 -14.78 23.73 11.90
N PRO A 182 -13.66 23.76 12.66
CA PRO A 182 -13.30 22.68 13.57
C PRO A 182 -14.45 22.39 14.53
N LYS A 183 -14.82 21.10 14.71
CA LYS A 183 -15.89 20.71 15.64
C LYS A 183 -15.63 21.12 17.10
N GLU A 184 -14.39 21.42 17.47
CA GLU A 184 -14.02 21.95 18.79
C GLU A 184 -14.37 23.43 18.99
N SER A 185 -14.68 24.16 17.92
CA SER A 185 -15.01 25.59 17.96
C SER A 185 -16.46 25.90 17.54
N ASP A 186 -17.33 24.89 17.56
CA ASP A 186 -18.77 25.05 17.31
C ASP A 186 -19.52 25.19 18.66
N PRO A 187 -19.88 26.42 19.09
CA PRO A 187 -20.61 26.65 20.35
C PRO A 187 -22.05 26.12 20.35
N THR A 188 -22.46 25.38 19.31
CA THR A 188 -23.79 24.78 19.19
C THR A 188 -23.85 23.29 19.55
N LEU A 189 -22.72 22.62 19.79
CA LEU A 189 -22.67 21.20 20.21
C LEU A 189 -22.86 20.98 21.72
N ASP A 190 -22.86 22.05 22.53
CA ASP A 190 -23.14 22.02 23.97
C ASP A 190 -24.61 22.36 24.32
N LYS A 191 -25.57 22.11 23.41
CA LYS A 191 -27.01 22.26 23.68
C LYS A 191 -27.82 21.04 23.29
#